data_AF-A0A7S1VVG2-F1
#
_entry.id   AF-A0A7S1VVG2-F1
#
_cell.length_a   1.000
_cell.length_b   1.000
_cell.length_c   1.000
_cell.angle_alpha   90.00
_cell.angle_beta   90.00
_cell.angle_gamma   90.00
#
_symmetry.space_group_name_H-M   'P 1'
#
loop_
_entity.id
_entity.type
_entity.pdbx_description
1 polymer ?
#
loop_
_entity_poly.entity_id
_entity_poly.type
_entity_poly.pdbx_seq_one_letter_code
_entity_poly.pdbx_strand_id
1 'polypeptide(L)'
;ILRDDPMDSYTHLALAKLEARREQNVRRLEHPHVNQDSKARIAFEVGTDACPDSVHLWQAWALYEQQRGNFEHARRMFERALEIDGCNPYVAHGYGLMEKRLGNFE
;
A
#
# COMPACT_ATOMS: atom_id res chain seq x y z
N ILE A 1 0.94 19.51 -27.54
CA ILE A 1 0.87 20.30 -26.28
C ILE A 1 -0.09 19.60 -25.31
N LEU A 2 0.22 18.36 -24.98
CA LEU A 2 -0.32 17.71 -23.78
C LEU A 2 0.56 18.22 -22.65
N ARG A 3 -0.02 19.03 -21.76
CA ARG A 3 0.61 19.39 -20.50
C ARG A 3 0.83 18.07 -19.76
N ASP A 4 2.08 17.62 -19.83
CA ASP A 4 2.69 16.75 -18.84
C ASP A 4 2.59 17.56 -17.53
N ASP A 5 1.50 17.38 -16.79
CA ASP A 5 1.37 17.87 -15.42
C ASP A 5 2.01 16.76 -14.56
N PRO A 6 3.27 16.91 -14.09
CA PRO A 6 4.07 15.85 -13.48
C PRO A 6 3.64 15.52 -12.04
N MET A 7 2.38 15.78 -11.67
CA MET A 7 1.89 15.76 -10.30
C MET A 7 0.49 15.15 -10.23
N ASP A 8 0.30 14.03 -10.92
CA ASP A 8 -0.91 13.23 -10.75
C ASP A 8 -0.63 12.07 -9.79
N SER A 9 -1.56 11.86 -8.85
CA SER A 9 -1.62 10.73 -7.93
C SER A 9 -1.37 9.37 -8.60
N TYR A 10 -1.69 9.25 -9.89
CA TYR A 10 -1.43 8.07 -10.71
C TYR A 10 0.06 7.79 -10.94
N THR A 11 0.90 8.82 -11.10
CA THR A 11 2.34 8.67 -11.36
C THR A 11 3.06 8.15 -10.13
N HIS A 12 2.74 8.70 -8.96
CA HIS A 12 3.26 8.22 -7.68
C HIS A 12 2.77 6.80 -7.36
N LEU A 13 1.50 6.48 -7.66
CA LEU A 13 0.96 5.13 -7.52
C LEU A 13 1.65 4.12 -8.44
N ALA A 14 1.89 4.50 -9.70
CA ALA A 14 2.57 3.65 -10.68
C ALA A 14 4.02 3.39 -10.27
N LEU A 15 4.72 4.41 -9.78
CA LEU A 15 6.08 4.28 -9.27
C LEU A 15 6.12 3.36 -8.04
N ALA A 16 5.25 3.59 -7.06
CA ALA A 16 5.18 2.76 -5.84
C ALA A 16 4.87 1.29 -6.16
N LYS A 17 3.92 1.03 -7.07
CA LYS A 17 3.62 -0.34 -7.54
C LYS A 17 4.79 -0.97 -8.28
N LEU A 18 5.50 -0.19 -9.10
CA LEU A 18 6.66 -0.66 -9.86
C LEU A 18 7.82 -1.00 -8.93
N GLU A 19 8.10 -0.16 -7.94
CA GLU A 19 9.13 -0.42 -6.93
C GLU A 19 8.77 -1.64 -6.08
N ALA A 20 7.53 -1.74 -5.58
CA ALA A 20 7.07 -2.90 -4.84
C ALA A 20 7.19 -4.22 -5.65
N ARG A 21 6.94 -4.17 -6.96
CA ARG A 21 7.11 -5.31 -7.86
C ARG A 21 8.58 -5.63 -8.14
N ARG A 22 9.42 -4.60 -8.28
CA ARG A 22 10.87 -4.75 -8.43
C ARG A 22 11.47 -5.39 -7.18
N GLU A 23 11.00 -4.99 -6.00
CA GLU A 23 11.36 -5.61 -4.72
C GLU A 23 10.88 -7.06 -4.62
N GLN A 24 9.67 -7.40 -5.08
CA GLN A 24 9.20 -8.79 -5.15
C GLN A 24 10.10 -9.68 -6.02
N ASN A 25 10.61 -9.15 -7.14
CA ASN A 25 11.47 -9.91 -8.03
C ASN A 25 12.85 -10.17 -7.40
N VAL A 26 13.37 -9.20 -6.64
CA VAL A 26 14.63 -9.34 -5.87
C VAL A 26 14.45 -10.30 -4.67
N ARG A 27 13.29 -10.29 -4.01
CA ARG A 27 12.94 -11.23 -2.93
C ARG A 27 12.93 -12.70 -3.34
N ARG A 28 12.67 -13.02 -4.62
CA ARG A 28 12.74 -14.40 -5.12
C ARG A 28 14.17 -14.93 -5.12
N LEU A 29 15.17 -14.06 -5.18
CA LEU A 29 16.56 -14.44 -5.33
C LEU A 29 17.35 -14.38 -4.01
N GLU A 30 16.94 -13.60 -3.00
CA GLU A 30 17.73 -13.44 -1.77
C GLU A 30 16.88 -13.43 -0.48
N HIS A 31 17.25 -14.25 0.52
CA HIS A 31 16.82 -14.17 1.93
C HIS A 31 18.05 -13.81 2.79
N PRO A 32 17.95 -13.23 4.01
CA PRO A 32 16.87 -12.46 4.65
C PRO A 32 17.23 -10.99 5.00
N HIS A 33 16.18 -10.16 5.05
CA HIS A 33 15.92 -9.03 5.96
C HIS A 33 17.06 -8.09 6.43
N VAL A 34 16.94 -6.79 6.07
CA VAL A 34 16.73 -5.73 7.08
C VAL A 34 16.49 -4.33 6.48
N ASN A 35 16.96 -4.01 5.27
CA ASN A 35 17.13 -2.60 4.90
C ASN A 35 16.30 -2.05 3.70
N GLN A 36 15.49 -2.87 3.02
CA GLN A 36 14.70 -2.41 1.87
C GLN A 36 13.26 -1.99 2.22
N ASP A 37 12.75 -2.39 3.39
CA ASP A 37 11.47 -1.93 3.95
C ASP A 37 11.32 -0.41 3.96
N SER A 38 12.43 0.30 4.18
CA SER A 38 12.43 1.75 4.32
C SER A 38 12.04 2.45 3.02
N LYS A 39 12.45 1.97 1.84
CA LYS A 39 12.26 2.74 0.59
C LYS A 39 10.80 2.81 0.15
N ALA A 40 10.10 1.69 0.12
CA ALA A 40 8.70 1.70 -0.25
C ALA A 40 7.86 2.43 0.80
N ARG A 41 8.16 2.26 2.10
CA ARG A 41 7.49 3.02 3.16
C ARG A 41 7.69 4.51 3.00
N ILE A 42 8.92 4.97 2.72
CA ILE A 42 9.20 6.38 2.42
C ILE A 42 8.40 6.84 1.19
N ALA A 43 8.32 6.04 0.13
CA ALA A 43 7.52 6.39 -1.05
C ALA A 43 6.01 6.49 -0.74
N PHE A 44 5.47 5.58 0.08
CA PHE A 44 4.07 5.65 0.54
C PHE A 44 3.84 6.82 1.49
N GLU A 45 4.78 7.14 2.37
CA GLU A 45 4.69 8.27 3.30
C GLU A 45 4.70 9.59 2.54
N VAL A 46 5.63 9.78 1.60
CA VAL A 46 5.65 10.96 0.72
C VAL A 46 4.39 11.05 -0.12
N GLY A 47 3.89 9.92 -0.63
CA GLY A 47 2.65 9.92 -1.40
C GLY A 47 1.43 10.27 -0.55
N THR A 48 1.36 9.80 0.69
CA THR A 48 0.22 10.04 1.59
C THR A 48 0.25 11.44 2.18
N ASP A 49 1.43 12.03 2.34
CA ASP A 49 1.61 13.45 2.65
C ASP A 49 1.18 14.33 1.47
N ALA A 50 1.57 13.98 0.24
CA ALA A 50 1.17 14.71 -0.96
C ALA A 50 -0.33 14.57 -1.28
N CYS A 51 -0.92 13.41 -0.99
CA CYS A 51 -2.31 13.08 -1.33
C CYS A 51 -2.98 12.28 -0.18
N PRO A 52 -3.35 12.94 0.93
CA PRO A 52 -3.92 12.26 2.10
C PRO A 52 -5.32 11.68 1.84
N ASP A 53 -6.03 12.19 0.84
CA ASP A 53 -7.39 11.76 0.45
C ASP A 53 -7.36 10.58 -0.56
N SER A 54 -6.18 10.11 -0.97
CA SER A 54 -6.10 9.06 -1.98
C SER A 54 -6.29 7.67 -1.36
N VAL A 55 -7.52 7.16 -1.42
CA VAL A 55 -7.90 5.81 -0.98
C VAL A 55 -7.02 4.73 -1.61
N HIS A 56 -6.71 4.87 -2.90
CA HIS A 56 -5.87 3.92 -3.63
C HIS A 56 -4.45 3.83 -3.07
N LEU A 57 -3.93 4.93 -2.54
CA LEU A 57 -2.59 4.97 -1.98
C LEU A 57 -2.55 4.27 -0.61
N TRP A 58 -3.51 4.56 0.26
CA TRP A 58 -3.68 3.85 1.54
C TRP A 58 -3.90 2.35 1.32
N GLN A 59 -4.72 1.98 0.34
CA GLN A 59 -4.96 0.59 -0.05
C GLN A 59 -3.69 -0.10 -0.57
N ALA A 60 -2.87 0.58 -1.37
CA ALA A 60 -1.60 0.04 -1.84
C ALA A 60 -0.60 -0.19 -0.71
N TRP A 61 -0.52 0.75 0.25
CA TRP A 61 0.32 0.63 1.43
C TRP A 61 -0.14 -0.52 2.34
N ALA A 62 -1.46 -0.65 2.57
CA ALA A 62 -2.03 -1.74 3.36
C ALA A 62 -1.69 -3.12 2.79
N LEU A 63 -1.83 -3.29 1.47
CA LEU A 63 -1.46 -4.55 0.79
C LEU A 63 0.04 -4.84 0.87
N TYR A 64 0.88 -3.81 0.82
CA TYR A 64 2.32 -3.93 0.96
C TYR A 64 2.71 -4.46 2.34
N GLU A 65 2.17 -3.87 3.41
CA GLU A 65 2.40 -4.30 4.79
C GLU A 65 1.83 -5.71 5.04
N GLN A 66 0.65 -6.02 4.50
CA GLN A 66 0.07 -7.36 4.55
C GLN A 66 0.99 -8.41 3.90
N GLN A 67 1.62 -8.08 2.78
CA GLN A 67 2.56 -9.00 2.12
C GLN A 67 3.86 -9.19 2.92
N ARG A 68 4.24 -8.20 3.73
CA ARG A 68 5.36 -8.31 4.66
C ARG A 68 5.03 -9.06 5.95
N GLY A 69 3.75 -9.37 6.18
CA GLY A 69 3.26 -9.98 7.42
C GLY A 69 3.03 -8.99 8.56
N ASN A 70 3.13 -7.68 8.29
CA ASN A 70 2.89 -6.63 9.27
C ASN A 70 1.40 -6.28 9.30
N PHE A 71 0.59 -7.22 9.81
CA PHE A 71 -0.87 -7.10 9.80
C PHE A 71 -1.41 -5.94 10.64
N GLU A 72 -0.74 -5.58 11.74
CA GLU A 72 -1.13 -4.44 12.57
C GLU A 72 -1.03 -3.11 11.82
N HIS A 73 0.04 -2.92 11.05
CA HIS A 73 0.20 -1.74 10.21
C HIS A 73 -0.79 -1.75 9.05
N ALA A 74 -0.97 -2.90 8.39
CA ALA A 74 -1.95 -3.04 7.31
C ALA A 74 -3.37 -2.67 7.78
N ARG A 75 -3.77 -3.09 8.99
CA ARG A 75 -5.07 -2.74 9.59
C ARG A 75 -5.25 -1.23 9.68
N ARG A 76 -4.29 -0.50 10.26
CA ARG A 76 -4.38 0.97 10.39
C ARG A 76 -4.53 1.67 9.03
N MET A 77 -3.82 1.18 8.01
CA MET A 77 -3.92 1.75 6.67
C MET A 77 -5.27 1.45 6.01
N PHE A 78 -5.82 0.25 6.22
CA PHE A 78 -7.17 -0.10 5.76
C PHE A 78 -8.25 0.72 6.48
N GLU A 79 -8.15 0.89 7.80
CA GLU A 79 -9.05 1.75 8.57
C GLU A 79 -9.02 3.18 8.04
N ARG A 80 -7.83 3.74 7.79
CA ARG A 80 -7.69 5.08 7.22
C ARG A 80 -8.30 5.19 5.83
N ALA A 81 -8.13 4.17 5.00
CA ALA A 81 -8.74 4.11 3.68
C ALA A 81 -10.28 4.05 3.75
N LEU A 82 -10.83 3.35 4.74
CA LEU A 82 -12.29 3.28 5.00
C LEU A 82 -12.84 4.58 5.60
N GLU A 83 -12.05 5.33 6.38
CA GLU A 83 -12.44 6.66 6.86
C GLU A 83 -12.63 7.64 5.69
N ILE A 84 -11.79 7.53 4.66
CA ILE A 84 -11.85 8.38 3.46
C ILE A 84 -12.99 7.91 2.54
N ASP A 85 -13.04 6.61 2.23
CA ASP A 85 -14.05 6.02 1.34
C ASP A 85 -14.51 4.66 1.88
N GLY A 86 -15.46 4.72 2.81
CA GLY A 86 -15.99 3.53 3.49
C GLY A 86 -16.78 2.58 2.59
N CYS A 87 -17.15 3.01 1.39
CA CYS A 87 -17.83 2.18 0.39
C CYS A 87 -16.87 1.52 -0.61
N ASN A 88 -15.57 1.68 -0.46
CA ASN A 88 -14.63 1.15 -1.45
C ASN A 88 -14.60 -0.39 -1.42
N PRO A 89 -15.06 -1.09 -2.48
CA PRO A 89 -15.10 -2.54 -2.47
C PRO A 89 -13.69 -3.15 -2.47
N TYR A 90 -12.68 -2.44 -2.96
CA TYR A 90 -11.30 -2.94 -2.96
C TYR A 90 -10.68 -2.93 -1.56
N VAL A 91 -10.92 -1.87 -0.78
CA VAL A 91 -10.45 -1.74 0.60
C VAL A 91 -11.15 -2.76 1.50
N ALA A 92 -12.49 -2.84 1.40
CA ALA A 92 -13.27 -3.80 2.17
C ALA A 92 -12.89 -5.26 1.85
N HIS A 93 -12.65 -5.58 0.57
CA HIS A 93 -12.21 -6.91 0.17
C HIS A 93 -10.81 -7.24 0.70
N GLY A 94 -9.86 -6.28 0.61
CA GLY A 94 -8.51 -6.44 1.15
C GLY A 94 -8.51 -6.62 2.67
N TYR A 95 -9.31 -5.83 3.38
CA TYR A 95 -9.45 -5.90 4.83
C TYR A 95 -10.06 -7.22 5.28
N GLY A 96 -11.19 -7.65 4.69
CA GLY A 96 -11.82 -8.92 5.04
C GLY A 96 -10.93 -10.14 4.75
N LEU A 97 -10.13 -10.10 3.66
CA LEU A 97 -9.16 -11.16 3.38
C LEU A 97 -8.04 -11.21 4.45
N MET A 98 -7.61 -10.04 4.93
CA MET A 98 -6.64 -9.92 6.01
C MET A 98 -7.18 -10.52 7.31
N GLU A 99 -8.39 -10.15 7.71
CA GLU A 99 -9.03 -10.66 8.94
C GLU A 99 -9.26 -12.18 8.88
N LYS A 100 -9.71 -12.66 7.71
CA LYS A 100 -9.81 -14.10 7.43
C LYS A 100 -8.47 -14.83 7.59
N ARG A 101 -7.36 -14.20 7.18
CA ARG A 101 -6.00 -14.75 7.33
C ARG A 101 -5.51 -14.72 8.77
N LEU A 102 -5.89 -13.72 9.53
CA LEU A 102 -5.57 -13.60 10.96
C LEU A 102 -6.40 -14.56 11.82
N GLY A 103 -7.44 -15.18 11.26
CA GLY A 103 -8.35 -16.04 12.03
C GLY A 103 -9.26 -15.27 12.98
N ASN A 104 -9.33 -13.95 12.84
CA ASN A 104 -10.26 -13.10 13.56
C ASN A 104 -11.62 -13.16 12.85
N PHE A 105 -12.33 -14.27 13.03
CA PHE A 105 -13.76 -14.33 12.74
C PHE A 105 -14.47 -14.05 14.06
N GLU A 106 -14.83 -12.80 14.30
CA GLU A 106 -15.84 -12.46 15.32
C GLU A 106 -17.25 -12.58 14.72
#